data_AF-A0AA96Y890-F1
#
_entry.id   AF-A0AA96Y890-F1
#
_cell.length_a   1.000
_cell.length_b   1.000
_cell.length_c   1.000
_cell.angle_alpha   90.00
_cell.angle_beta   90.00
_cell.angle_gamma   90.00
#
_symmetry.space_group_name_H-M   'P 1'
#
loop_
_entity.id
_entity.type
_entity.pdbx_description
1 polymer ?
#
loop_
_entity_poly.entity_id
_entity_poly.type
_entity_poly.pdbx_seq_one_letter_code
_entity_poly.pdbx_strand_id
1 'polypeptide(L)'
;MSKPTPPDLPIIQKTYDLVKWYVPVLNRLPRDHRFTLGERIINGLYDLLEGLILARYSQNKLEILEKLNTRLDLLRHQTRLLLDFSLLETKRYEYVGKLMHDIGTELGGWIRQQRQRPAKA
;
A
#
# COMPACT_ATOMS: atom_id res chain seq x y z
N MET A 1 25.07 9.44 -20.13
CA MET A 1 25.30 9.05 -18.73
C MET A 1 24.13 9.55 -17.88
N SER A 2 23.17 8.68 -17.61
CA SER A 2 22.02 9.01 -16.76
C SER A 2 22.49 9.06 -15.31
N LYS A 3 22.20 10.15 -14.59
CA LYS A 3 22.51 10.27 -13.15
C LYS A 3 21.93 9.07 -12.40
N PRO A 4 22.61 8.51 -11.38
CA PRO A 4 22.05 7.47 -10.54
C PRO A 4 20.77 8.01 -9.89
N THR A 5 19.65 7.35 -10.16
CA THR A 5 18.39 7.60 -9.47
C THR A 5 18.65 7.43 -7.97
N PRO A 6 18.30 8.40 -7.11
CA PRO A 6 18.39 8.19 -5.67
C PRO A 6 17.65 6.91 -5.33
N PRO A 7 18.20 6.01 -4.49
CA PRO A 7 17.52 4.77 -4.13
C PRO A 7 16.09 5.12 -3.71
N ASP A 8 15.12 4.43 -4.32
CA ASP A 8 13.72 4.66 -4.00
C ASP A 8 13.52 4.48 -2.50
N LEU A 9 12.65 5.33 -1.90
CA LEU A 9 12.31 5.18 -0.50
C LEU A 9 11.87 3.72 -0.29
N PRO A 10 12.40 3.00 0.72
CA PRO A 10 12.13 1.57 0.90
C PRO A 10 10.63 1.23 0.84
N ILE A 11 9.78 2.12 1.37
CA ILE A 11 8.32 1.97 1.37
C ILE A 11 7.71 1.96 -0.04
N ILE A 12 8.23 2.76 -0.97
CA ILE A 12 7.75 2.82 -2.35
C ILE A 12 8.06 1.49 -3.04
N GLN A 13 9.30 1.01 -2.90
CA GLN A 13 9.71 -0.28 -3.48
C GLN A 13 8.91 -1.44 -2.88
N LYS A 14 8.75 -1.49 -1.55
CA LYS A 14 7.92 -2.51 -0.88
C LYS A 14 6.47 -2.49 -1.35
N THR A 15 5.90 -1.30 -1.56
CA THR A 15 4.53 -1.15 -2.07
C THR A 15 4.45 -1.62 -3.52
N TYR A 16 5.45 -1.30 -4.35
CA TYR A 16 5.55 -1.83 -5.71
C TYR A 16 5.61 -3.36 -5.74
N ASP A 17 6.41 -3.96 -4.87
CA ASP A 17 6.53 -5.42 -4.77
C ASP A 17 5.23 -6.07 -4.26
N LEU A 18 4.53 -5.43 -3.32
CA LEU A 18 3.18 -5.84 -2.90
C LEU A 18 2.21 -5.82 -4.08
N VAL A 19 2.16 -4.73 -4.87
CA VAL A 19 1.30 -4.63 -6.06
C VAL A 19 1.62 -5.76 -7.05
N LYS A 20 2.91 -5.93 -7.37
CA LYS A 20 3.39 -6.95 -8.30
C LYS A 20 3.00 -8.36 -7.88
N TRP A 21 3.02 -8.64 -6.58
CA TRP A 21 2.62 -9.95 -6.06
C TRP A 21 1.10 -10.12 -5.99
N TYR A 22 0.37 -9.08 -5.55
CA TYR A 22 -1.04 -9.23 -5.18
C TYR A 22 -2.00 -9.14 -6.38
N VAL A 23 -1.72 -8.26 -7.35
CA VAL A 23 -2.59 -8.09 -8.54
C VAL A 23 -2.78 -9.40 -9.30
N PRO A 24 -1.74 -10.22 -9.59
CA PRO A 24 -1.91 -11.53 -10.21
C PRO A 24 -2.76 -12.51 -9.39
N VAL A 25 -2.72 -12.44 -8.06
CA VAL A 25 -3.58 -13.26 -7.18
C VAL A 25 -5.03 -12.83 -7.31
N LEU A 26 -5.31 -11.53 -7.31
CA LEU A 26 -6.66 -10.97 -7.45
C LEU A 26 -7.26 -11.24 -8.85
N ASN A 27 -6.42 -11.23 -9.89
CA ASN A 27 -6.84 -11.54 -11.26
C ASN A 27 -7.28 -13.01 -11.45
N ARG A 28 -7.00 -13.90 -10.49
CA ARG A 28 -7.43 -15.31 -10.51
C ARG A 28 -8.74 -15.55 -9.76
N LEU A 29 -9.33 -14.54 -9.13
CA LEU A 29 -10.60 -14.67 -8.44
C LEU A 29 -11.74 -15.04 -9.40
N PRO A 30 -12.81 -15.72 -8.92
CA PRO A 30 -14.05 -15.90 -9.67
C PRO A 30 -14.59 -14.56 -10.19
N ARG A 31 -15.26 -14.58 -11.35
CA ARG A 31 -15.68 -13.38 -12.08
C ARG A 31 -16.44 -12.38 -11.20
N ASP A 32 -17.39 -12.88 -10.41
CA ASP A 32 -18.29 -12.06 -9.57
C ASP A 32 -17.53 -11.33 -8.45
N HIS A 33 -16.50 -11.95 -7.89
CA HIS A 33 -15.66 -11.33 -6.86
C HIS A 33 -14.55 -10.46 -7.43
N ARG A 34 -14.08 -10.77 -8.65
CA ARG A 34 -13.03 -10.01 -9.33
C ARG A 34 -13.48 -8.59 -9.64
N PHE A 35 -14.69 -8.42 -10.18
CA PHE A 35 -15.27 -7.11 -10.53
C PHE A 35 -15.86 -6.34 -9.34
N THR A 36 -15.81 -6.92 -8.13
CA THR A 36 -16.30 -6.27 -6.91
C THR A 36 -15.13 -6.01 -5.97
N LEU A 37 -14.75 -7.03 -5.19
CA LEU A 37 -13.70 -6.90 -4.19
C LEU A 37 -12.30 -6.83 -4.80
N GLY A 38 -12.04 -7.63 -5.84
CA GLY A 38 -10.75 -7.66 -6.53
C GLY A 38 -10.36 -6.30 -7.09
N GLU A 39 -11.24 -5.69 -7.90
CA GLU A 39 -11.01 -4.38 -8.51
C GLU A 39 -10.85 -3.26 -7.46
N ARG A 40 -11.65 -3.27 -6.39
CA ARG A 40 -11.52 -2.30 -5.29
C ARG A 40 -10.16 -2.40 -4.59
N ILE A 41 -9.64 -3.62 -4.39
CA ILE A 41 -8.31 -3.82 -3.80
C ILE A 41 -7.23 -3.37 -4.78
N ILE A 42 -7.33 -3.75 -6.06
CA ILE A 42 -6.35 -3.35 -7.10
C ILE A 42 -6.24 -1.82 -7.16
N ASN A 43 -7.38 -1.11 -7.22
CA ASN A 43 -7.39 0.35 -7.22
C ASN A 43 -6.79 0.91 -5.93
N GLY A 44 -7.12 0.34 -4.76
CA GLY A 44 -6.51 0.76 -3.50
C GLY A 44 -4.99 0.54 -3.41
N LEU A 45 -4.47 -0.52 -4.04
CA LEU A 45 -3.03 -0.79 -4.12
C LEU A 45 -2.33 0.24 -5.02
N TYR A 46 -2.94 0.61 -6.15
CA TYR A 46 -2.41 1.66 -7.02
C TYR A 46 -2.49 3.04 -6.35
N ASP A 47 -3.62 3.38 -5.72
CA ASP A 47 -3.77 4.62 -4.93
C ASP A 47 -2.67 4.74 -3.85
N LEU A 48 -2.34 3.62 -3.18
CA LEU A 48 -1.29 3.59 -2.17
C LEU A 48 0.09 3.87 -2.78
N LEU A 49 0.42 3.21 -3.89
CA LEU A 49 1.70 3.40 -4.57
C LEU A 49 1.84 4.83 -5.11
N GLU A 50 0.82 5.31 -5.83
CA GLU A 50 0.78 6.67 -6.39
C GLU A 50 0.90 7.72 -5.28
N GLY A 51 0.13 7.57 -4.21
CA GLY A 51 0.18 8.50 -3.09
C GLY A 51 1.54 8.57 -2.41
N LEU A 52 2.25 7.44 -2.26
CA LEU A 52 3.60 7.43 -1.69
C LEU A 52 4.60 8.16 -2.60
N ILE A 53 4.46 8.01 -3.91
CA ILE A 53 5.26 8.74 -4.90
C ILE A 53 4.95 10.24 -4.80
N LEU A 54 3.67 10.64 -4.75
CA LEU A 54 3.27 12.04 -4.56
C LEU A 54 3.82 12.63 -3.25
N ALA A 55 3.72 11.89 -2.14
CA ALA A 55 4.25 12.31 -0.84
C ALA A 55 5.77 12.51 -0.85
N ARG A 56 6.52 11.76 -1.67
CA ARG A 56 7.98 11.94 -1.83
C ARG A 56 8.31 13.37 -2.27
N TYR A 57 7.54 13.92 -3.20
CA TYR A 57 7.80 15.22 -3.83
C TYR A 57 6.97 16.37 -3.24
N SER A 58 5.93 16.08 -2.45
CA SER A 58 5.08 17.11 -1.83
C SER A 58 5.80 17.93 -0.76
N GLN A 59 5.42 19.20 -0.61
CA GLN A 59 5.76 20.02 0.56
C GLN A 59 4.84 19.70 1.75
N ASN A 60 3.55 19.46 1.50
CA ASN A 60 2.58 19.01 2.49
C ASN A 60 2.50 17.48 2.50
N LYS A 61 3.51 16.84 3.08
CA LYS A 61 3.62 15.37 3.12
C LYS A 61 2.66 14.75 4.12
N LEU A 62 2.49 15.39 5.28
CA LEU A 62 1.78 14.80 6.40
C LEU A 62 0.34 14.43 6.05
N GLU A 63 -0.40 15.35 5.43
CA GLU A 63 -1.79 15.11 5.03
C GLU A 63 -1.93 13.93 4.05
N ILE A 64 -1.00 13.83 3.08
CA ILE A 64 -0.99 12.73 2.11
C ILE A 64 -0.71 11.41 2.83
N LEU A 65 0.31 11.37 3.69
CA LEU A 65 0.71 10.16 4.41
C LEU A 65 -0.39 9.66 5.37
N GLU A 66 -1.11 10.56 6.02
CA GLU A 66 -2.25 10.19 6.89
C GLU A 66 -3.39 9.57 6.10
N LYS A 67 -3.74 10.13 4.93
CA LYS A 67 -4.73 9.53 4.01
C LYS A 67 -4.29 8.14 3.55
N LEU A 68 -3.00 7.97 3.23
CA LEU A 68 -2.45 6.67 2.83
C LEU A 68 -2.47 5.65 3.96
N ASN A 69 -2.31 6.09 5.21
CA ASN A 69 -2.39 5.20 6.37
C ASN A 69 -3.80 4.62 6.52
N THR A 70 -4.83 5.45 6.34
CA THR A 70 -6.23 4.97 6.29
C THR A 70 -6.48 4.05 5.10
N ARG A 71 -5.90 4.35 3.93
CA ARG A 71 -6.00 3.48 2.75
C ARG A 71 -5.40 2.10 3.00
N LEU A 72 -4.23 2.04 3.63
CA LEU A 72 -3.57 0.78 3.97
C LEU A 72 -4.41 -0.04 4.96
N ASP A 73 -5.08 0.62 5.90
CA ASP A 73 -6.00 -0.05 6.83
C ASP A 73 -7.21 -0.65 6.12
N LEU A 74 -7.80 0.11 5.18
CA LEU A 74 -8.88 -0.40 4.32
C LEU A 74 -8.43 -1.64 3.52
N LEU A 75 -7.22 -1.61 2.95
CA LEU A 75 -6.65 -2.75 2.23
C LEU A 75 -6.50 -3.99 3.13
N ARG A 76 -6.13 -3.84 4.41
CA ARG A 76 -6.07 -4.96 5.37
C ARG A 76 -7.45 -5.58 5.61
N HIS A 77 -8.47 -4.75 5.79
CA HIS A 77 -9.84 -5.22 5.97
C HIS A 77 -10.38 -5.92 4.71
N GLN A 78 -10.12 -5.36 3.53
CA GLN A 78 -10.51 -6.00 2.26
C GLN A 78 -9.77 -7.32 2.04
N THR A 79 -8.50 -7.40 2.44
CA THR A 79 -7.71 -8.64 2.41
C THR A 79 -8.29 -9.71 3.33
N ARG A 80 -8.76 -9.32 4.52
CA ARG A 80 -9.47 -10.22 5.44
C ARG A 80 -10.78 -10.73 4.84
N LEU A 81 -11.55 -9.88 4.15
CA LEU A 81 -12.77 -10.32 3.45
C LEU A 81 -12.49 -11.40 2.40
N LEU A 82 -11.33 -11.36 1.72
CA LEU A 82 -10.96 -12.44 0.80
C LEU A 82 -10.74 -13.77 1.53
N LEU A 83 -10.16 -13.75 2.74
CA LEU A 83 -10.04 -14.96 3.56
C LEU A 83 -11.42 -15.44 4.03
N ASP A 84 -12.24 -14.53 4.57
CA ASP A 84 -13.56 -14.85 5.13
C ASP A 84 -14.51 -15.42 4.04
N PHE A 85 -14.39 -14.95 2.80
CA PHE A 85 -15.11 -15.49 1.64
C PHE A 85 -14.44 -16.71 1.00
N SER A 86 -13.37 -17.25 1.60
CA SER A 86 -12.61 -18.40 1.07
C SER A 86 -12.07 -18.17 -0.35
N LEU A 87 -11.78 -16.90 -0.68
CA LEU A 87 -11.18 -16.45 -1.94
C LEU A 87 -9.66 -16.37 -1.89
N LEU A 88 -9.08 -16.42 -0.68
CA LEU A 88 -7.65 -16.40 -0.44
C LEU A 88 -7.27 -17.46 0.61
N GLU A 89 -6.34 -18.33 0.26
CA GLU A 89 -5.81 -19.33 1.19
C GLU A 89 -5.05 -18.68 2.35
N THR A 90 -5.10 -19.30 3.53
CA THR A 90 -4.46 -18.82 4.77
C THR A 90 -2.99 -18.45 4.58
N LYS A 91 -2.21 -19.29 3.88
CA LYS A 91 -0.78 -19.01 3.63
C LYS A 91 -0.56 -17.72 2.83
N ARG A 92 -1.41 -17.45 1.84
CA ARG A 92 -1.34 -16.22 1.04
C ARG A 92 -1.81 -15.02 1.85
N TYR A 93 -2.85 -15.19 2.68
CA TYR A 93 -3.33 -14.17 3.61
C TYR A 93 -2.24 -13.75 4.61
N GLU A 94 -1.55 -14.71 5.22
CA GLU A 94 -0.42 -14.45 6.13
C GLU A 94 0.72 -13.72 5.42
N TYR A 95 1.07 -14.16 4.20
CA TYR A 95 2.13 -13.55 3.43
C TYR A 95 1.84 -12.08 3.09
N VAL A 96 0.65 -11.80 2.53
CA VAL A 96 0.26 -10.42 2.20
C VAL A 96 0.10 -9.56 3.46
N GLY A 97 -0.36 -10.16 4.56
CA GLY A 97 -0.47 -9.50 5.86
C GLY A 97 0.89 -9.02 6.37
N LYS A 98 1.95 -9.83 6.22
CA LYS A 98 3.33 -9.43 6.55
C LYS A 98 3.80 -8.27 5.68
N LEU A 99 3.58 -8.33 4.37
CA LEU A 99 3.93 -7.22 3.46
C LEU A 99 3.23 -5.91 3.84
N MET A 100 1.91 -5.96 4.12
CA MET A 100 1.14 -4.78 4.55
C MET A 100 1.54 -4.28 5.94
N HIS A 101 2.00 -5.16 6.82
CA HIS A 101 2.54 -4.78 8.13
C HIS A 101 3.84 -4.00 7.98
N ASP A 102 4.78 -4.49 7.19
CA ASP A 102 6.07 -3.84 6.96
C ASP A 102 5.90 -2.45 6.33
N ILE A 103 5.02 -2.33 5.32
CA ILE A 103 4.67 -1.03 4.72
C ILE A 103 4.05 -0.10 5.77
N GLY A 104 3.18 -0.61 6.64
CA GLY A 104 2.56 0.17 7.71
C GLY A 104 3.55 0.69 8.74
N THR A 105 4.54 -0.11 9.11
CA THR A 105 5.62 0.29 10.02
C THR A 105 6.44 1.44 9.45
N GLU A 106 6.82 1.35 8.17
CA GLU A 106 7.55 2.43 7.50
C GLU A 106 6.69 3.69 7.31
N LEU A 107 5.42 3.52 6.95
CA LEU A 107 4.48 4.63 6.79
C LEU A 107 4.30 5.40 8.10
N GLY A 108 4.07 4.67 9.20
CA GLY A 108 3.96 5.25 10.53
C GLY A 108 5.24 5.95 10.98
N GLY A 109 6.41 5.38 10.63
CA GLY A 109 7.70 6.04 10.85
C GLY A 109 7.82 7.37 10.11
N TRP A 110 7.41 7.41 8.84
CA TRP A 110 7.44 8.62 8.03
C TRP A 110 6.45 9.69 8.54
N ILE A 111 5.24 9.29 8.94
CA ILE A 111 4.26 10.19 9.57
C ILE A 111 4.83 10.81 10.84
N ARG A 112 5.39 9.99 11.75
CA ARG A 112 6.01 10.50 12.99
C ARG A 112 7.12 11.50 12.70
N GLN A 113 7.97 11.23 11.71
CA GLN A 113 9.02 12.14 11.27
C GLN A 113 8.46 13.47 10.75
N GLN A 114 7.39 13.46 9.96
CA GLN A 114 6.79 14.70 9.46
C GLN A 114 6.09 15.51 10.57
N ARG A 115 5.46 14.85 11.56
CA ARG A 115 4.86 15.54 12.72
C ARG A 115 5.87 16.24 13.62
N GLN A 116 7.10 15.74 13.68
CA GLN A 116 8.19 16.33 14.46
C GLN A 116 8.92 17.46 13.71
N ARG A 117 8.67 17.63 12.41
CA ARG A 117 9.24 18.77 11.67
C ARG A 117 8.52 20.05 12.09
N PRO A 118 9.24 21.10 12.49
CA PRO A 118 8.61 22.39 12.70
C PRO A 118 7.93 22.83 11.38
N ALA A 119 6.72 23.34 11.49
CA ALA A 119 6.05 23.97 10.35
C ALA A 119 7.02 25.03 9.80
N LYS A 120 7.34 24.96 8.50
CA LYS A 120 8.07 26.05 7.86
C LYS A 120 7.17 27.28 7.97
N ALA A 121 7.61 28.26 8.76
CA ALA A 121 7.03 29.59 8.83
C ALA A 121 7.07 30.28 7.46
#